data_AF-A0A7S2TSK3-F1
#
_entry.id   AF-A0A7S2TSK3-F1
#
_cell.length_a   1.000
_cell.length_b   1.000
_cell.length_c   1.000
_cell.angle_alpha   90.00
_cell.angle_beta   90.00
_cell.angle_gamma   90.00
#
_symmetry.space_group_name_H-M   'P 1'
#
loop_
_entity.id
_entity.type
_entity.pdbx_description
1 polymer ?
#
loop_
_entity_poly.entity_id
_entity_poly.type
_entity_poly.pdbx_seq_one_letter_code
_entity_poly.pdbx_strand_id
1 'polypeptide(L)'
;NAERVLKKVHLKCQINGEDNQSKPDQLCTIYARLADIRIMSGREDDEFLQHVYNKTHRLKPNVMDPKNESVLKEIWGKKFGNEGHWEKAYSYFLLAFKSYQTIGNSTSAKRCLTYAVMTNMLCDTTENPFEQQEARVYKTDPQIQGMDNLRDAYEKCDVGRFKGKVKSIKPDWYIKKHLNTMVRDFQERAICDMIKPYQRIRIEFLRTSLDIDTESVLDILIQLILDGKINGRINEVEGILDLRKSETQLNPMDSAKYQAINKWGLAIETMRKSMPQPESRRMGPSGGASKEYMDIASGSGLGFGAGFERMGMGASSRLFAT
;
A
#
# COMPACT_ATOMS: atom_id res chain seq x y z
N ASN A 1 9.65 2.42 38.99
CA ASN A 1 8.82 2.16 40.21
C ASN A 1 7.32 2.10 39.93
N ALA A 2 6.74 3.08 39.22
CA ALA A 2 5.30 3.09 38.91
C ALA A 2 4.78 1.85 38.16
N GLU A 3 5.52 1.34 37.16
CA GLU A 3 5.12 0.12 36.43
C GLU A 3 5.05 -1.12 37.33
N ARG A 4 5.99 -1.27 38.29
CA ARG A 4 5.99 -2.37 39.26
C ARG A 4 4.78 -2.31 40.19
N VAL A 5 4.37 -1.09 40.60
CA VAL A 5 3.18 -0.89 41.42
C VAL A 5 1.92 -1.24 40.63
N LEU A 6 1.81 -0.79 39.38
CA LEU A 6 0.66 -1.11 38.53
C LEU A 6 0.55 -2.61 38.21
N LYS A 7 1.66 -3.31 38.00
CA LYS A 7 1.66 -4.79 37.85
C LYS A 7 1.13 -5.49 39.12
N LYS A 8 1.51 -5.02 40.31
CA LYS A 8 0.97 -5.54 41.58
C LYS A 8 -0.52 -5.27 41.73
N VAL A 9 -1.00 -4.10 41.29
CA VAL A 9 -2.42 -3.77 41.28
C VAL A 9 -3.18 -4.62 40.25
N HIS A 10 -2.59 -4.85 39.07
CA HIS A 10 -3.15 -5.72 38.05
C HIS A 10 -3.34 -7.16 38.55
N LEU A 11 -2.33 -7.72 39.21
CA LEU A 11 -2.40 -9.05 39.83
C LEU A 11 -3.54 -9.18 40.86
N LYS A 12 -3.88 -8.09 41.56
CA LYS A 12 -5.02 -8.05 42.50
C LYS A 12 -6.37 -7.96 41.79
N CYS A 13 -6.39 -7.52 40.54
CA CYS A 13 -7.58 -7.41 39.70
C CYS A 13 -7.79 -8.64 38.80
N GLN A 14 -6.91 -9.63 38.85
CA GLN A 14 -7.04 -10.90 38.14
C GLN A 14 -7.70 -11.95 39.03
N ILE A 15 -8.59 -12.76 38.46
CA ILE A 15 -9.13 -13.97 39.09
C ILE A 15 -8.64 -15.15 38.26
N ASN A 16 -7.94 -16.10 38.88
CA ASN A 16 -7.42 -17.31 38.24
C ASN A 16 -6.50 -17.05 37.02
N GLY A 17 -5.75 -15.94 37.02
CA GLY A 17 -4.83 -15.57 35.93
C GLY A 17 -5.51 -14.92 34.73
N GLU A 18 -6.83 -14.79 34.74
CA GLU A 18 -7.60 -14.04 33.74
C GLU A 18 -8.12 -12.71 34.32
N ASP A 19 -8.29 -11.74 33.43
CA ASP A 19 -8.74 -10.40 33.80
C ASP A 19 -10.20 -10.44 34.24
N ASN A 20 -10.47 -9.96 35.45
CA ASN A 20 -11.81 -9.98 36.02
C ASN A 20 -12.75 -9.02 35.29
N GLN A 21 -13.63 -9.56 34.44
CA GLN A 21 -14.65 -8.80 33.71
C GLN A 21 -15.65 -8.06 34.64
N SER A 22 -15.71 -8.40 35.92
CA SER A 22 -16.57 -7.73 36.91
C SER A 22 -16.13 -6.30 37.26
N LYS A 23 -14.89 -5.89 36.94
CA LYS A 23 -14.38 -4.53 37.22
C LYS A 23 -13.65 -3.94 35.99
N PRO A 24 -14.37 -3.70 34.88
CA PRO A 24 -13.76 -3.27 33.62
C PRO A 24 -13.10 -1.89 33.75
N ASP A 25 -13.68 -0.98 34.53
CA ASP A 25 -13.19 0.40 34.69
C ASP A 25 -11.80 0.45 35.33
N GLN A 26 -11.57 -0.38 36.36
CA GLN A 26 -10.29 -0.48 37.06
C GLN A 26 -9.21 -1.08 36.17
N LEU A 27 -9.55 -2.14 35.42
CA LEU A 27 -8.63 -2.77 34.48
C LEU A 27 -8.24 -1.84 33.34
N CYS A 28 -9.21 -1.17 32.71
CA CYS A 28 -8.97 -0.17 31.67
C CYS A 28 -8.10 0.99 32.17
N THR A 29 -8.32 1.44 33.41
CA THR A 29 -7.47 2.44 34.06
C THR A 29 -6.04 1.95 34.25
N ILE A 30 -5.83 0.72 34.70
CA ILE A 30 -4.50 0.13 34.88
C ILE A 30 -3.78 0.03 33.53
N TYR A 31 -4.46 -0.46 32.48
CA TYR A 31 -3.88 -0.57 31.14
C TYR A 31 -3.54 0.80 30.54
N ALA A 32 -4.43 1.79 30.65
CA ALA A 32 -4.17 3.15 30.20
C ALA A 32 -2.94 3.75 30.87
N ARG A 33 -2.79 3.57 32.20
CA ARG A 33 -1.62 4.07 32.95
C ARG A 33 -0.33 3.31 32.67
N LEU A 34 -0.41 1.98 32.48
CA LEU A 34 0.75 1.19 32.08
C LEU A 34 1.27 1.64 30.72
N ALA A 35 0.36 1.90 29.78
CA ALA A 35 0.72 2.37 28.46
C ALA A 35 1.28 3.81 28.48
N ASP A 36 0.69 4.72 29.25
CA ASP A 36 1.21 6.08 29.45
C ASP A 36 2.67 6.07 29.94
N ILE A 37 2.98 5.24 30.95
CA ILE A 37 4.36 5.08 31.46
C ILE A 37 5.30 4.55 30.38
N ARG A 38 4.86 3.58 29.57
CA ARG A 38 5.70 3.02 28.50
C ARG A 38 5.98 4.03 27.40
N ILE A 39 4.96 4.81 27.02
CA ILE A 39 5.08 5.92 26.08
C ILE A 39 6.10 6.94 26.60
N MET A 40 5.96 7.37 27.85
CA MET A 40 6.90 8.30 28.48
C MET A 40 8.32 7.75 28.62
N SER A 41 8.45 6.42 28.73
CA SER A 41 9.75 5.74 28.85
C SER A 41 10.39 5.40 27.50
N GLY A 42 9.70 5.66 26.37
CA GLY A 42 10.16 5.30 25.03
C GLY A 42 10.30 3.80 24.80
N ARG A 43 9.55 2.97 25.55
CA ARG A 43 9.54 1.49 25.44
C ARG A 43 8.22 1.02 24.85
N GLU A 44 7.92 1.50 23.65
CA GLU A 44 6.71 1.10 22.94
C GLU A 44 6.99 -0.11 22.05
N ASP A 45 6.35 -1.22 22.40
CA ASP A 45 6.36 -2.44 21.60
C ASP A 45 5.03 -2.54 20.84
N ASP A 46 5.08 -2.83 19.54
CA ASP A 46 3.88 -3.01 18.71
C ASP A 46 3.00 -4.15 19.27
N GLU A 47 3.63 -5.21 19.81
CA GLU A 47 2.94 -6.31 20.50
C GLU A 47 2.18 -5.84 21.75
N PHE A 48 2.76 -4.91 22.52
CA PHE A 48 2.12 -4.37 23.71
C PHE A 48 0.91 -3.51 23.34
N LEU A 49 1.03 -2.67 22.31
CA LEU A 49 -0.09 -1.88 21.80
C LEU A 49 -1.25 -2.79 21.34
N GLN A 50 -0.92 -3.90 20.67
CA GLN A 50 -1.89 -4.92 20.28
C GLN A 50 -2.58 -5.56 21.48
N HIS A 51 -1.79 -5.94 22.48
CA HIS A 51 -2.29 -6.56 23.70
C HIS A 51 -3.25 -5.61 24.45
N VAL A 52 -2.84 -4.36 24.66
CA VAL A 52 -3.65 -3.34 25.33
C VAL A 52 -4.94 -3.09 24.55
N TYR A 53 -4.87 -2.94 23.22
CA TYR A 53 -6.06 -2.77 22.38
C TYR A 53 -7.05 -3.92 22.54
N ASN A 54 -6.59 -5.17 22.40
CA ASN A 54 -7.46 -6.34 22.48
C ASN A 54 -8.11 -6.50 23.86
N LYS A 55 -7.37 -6.21 24.93
CA LYS A 55 -7.89 -6.28 26.31
C LYS A 55 -8.90 -5.17 26.57
N THR A 56 -8.55 -3.93 26.25
CA THR A 56 -9.40 -2.76 26.52
C THR A 56 -10.64 -2.70 25.63
N HIS A 57 -10.54 -3.12 24.36
CA HIS A 57 -11.67 -3.20 23.45
C HIS A 57 -12.71 -4.24 23.86
N ARG A 58 -12.30 -5.32 24.55
CA ARG A 58 -13.23 -6.33 25.08
C ARG A 58 -13.95 -5.86 26.34
N LEU A 59 -13.28 -5.05 27.16
CA LEU A 59 -13.80 -4.65 28.47
C LEU A 59 -14.89 -3.57 28.40
N LYS A 60 -14.92 -2.74 27.33
CA LYS A 60 -15.88 -1.64 27.08
C LYS A 60 -16.55 -1.10 28.37
N PRO A 61 -15.79 -0.39 29.21
CA PRO A 61 -16.30 0.10 30.50
C PRO A 61 -17.50 1.03 30.29
N ASN A 62 -18.53 0.90 31.14
CA ASN A 62 -19.70 1.79 31.11
C ASN A 62 -19.36 3.20 31.60
N VAL A 63 -18.38 3.31 32.52
CA VAL A 63 -17.93 4.60 33.06
C VAL A 63 -16.41 4.57 33.21
N MET A 64 -15.71 5.38 32.42
CA MET A 64 -14.26 5.55 32.53
C MET A 64 -13.94 7.00 32.87
N ASP A 65 -12.89 7.21 33.68
CA ASP A 65 -12.36 8.56 33.90
C ASP A 65 -11.97 9.17 32.55
N PRO A 66 -12.46 10.38 32.19
CA PRO A 66 -12.19 10.99 30.89
C PRO A 66 -10.69 11.06 30.56
N LYS A 67 -9.85 11.25 31.59
CA LYS A 67 -8.38 11.26 31.44
C LYS A 67 -7.81 9.93 30.96
N ASN A 68 -8.25 8.82 31.54
CA ASN A 68 -7.74 7.51 31.13
C ASN A 68 -8.34 7.13 29.77
N GLU A 69 -9.57 7.55 29.49
CA GLU A 69 -10.21 7.35 28.19
C GLU A 69 -9.45 8.07 27.05
N SER A 70 -9.03 9.32 27.25
CA SER A 70 -8.21 10.06 26.28
C SER A 70 -6.89 9.37 25.96
N VAL A 71 -6.19 8.90 27.02
CA VAL A 71 -4.93 8.15 26.87
C VAL A 71 -5.16 6.88 26.07
N LEU A 72 -6.25 6.16 26.35
CA LEU A 72 -6.59 4.93 25.66
C LEU A 72 -6.87 5.16 24.17
N LYS A 73 -7.63 6.22 23.84
CA LYS A 73 -7.88 6.62 22.44
C LYS A 73 -6.59 6.99 21.72
N GLU A 74 -5.66 7.69 22.37
CA GLU A 74 -4.35 8.02 21.80
C GLU A 74 -3.54 6.75 21.47
N ILE A 75 -3.54 5.76 22.38
CA ILE A 75 -2.87 4.46 22.19
C ILE A 75 -3.49 3.69 21.03
N TRP A 76 -4.82 3.68 20.93
CA TRP A 76 -5.52 3.05 19.82
C TRP A 76 -5.16 3.71 18.49
N GLY A 77 -5.09 5.04 18.43
CA GLY A 77 -4.61 5.77 17.25
C GLY A 77 -3.19 5.36 16.85
N LYS A 78 -2.26 5.31 17.81
CA LYS A 78 -0.87 4.88 17.58
C LYS A 78 -0.77 3.45 17.06
N LYS A 79 -1.57 2.54 17.61
CA LYS A 79 -1.67 1.14 17.20
C LYS A 79 -2.11 1.02 15.73
N PHE A 80 -3.22 1.67 15.36
CA PHE A 80 -3.69 1.65 13.97
C PHE A 80 -2.74 2.37 13.01
N GLY A 81 -2.05 3.42 13.45
CA GLY A 81 -1.00 4.08 12.67
C GLY A 81 0.18 3.15 12.38
N ASN A 82 0.57 2.31 13.34
CA ASN A 82 1.64 1.32 13.12
C ASN A 82 1.21 0.17 12.20
N GLU A 83 -0.09 -0.17 12.17
CA GLU A 83 -0.67 -1.16 11.25
C GLU A 83 -0.90 -0.60 9.83
N GLY A 84 -0.68 0.71 9.59
CA GLY A 84 -0.94 1.36 8.30
C GLY A 84 -2.41 1.71 8.03
N HIS A 85 -3.29 1.59 9.04
CA HIS A 85 -4.70 1.97 8.94
C HIS A 85 -4.89 3.45 9.29
N TRP A 86 -4.46 4.34 8.39
CA TRP A 86 -4.40 5.79 8.60
C TRP A 86 -5.77 6.44 8.89
N GLU A 87 -6.83 6.01 8.20
CA GLU A 87 -8.19 6.53 8.39
C GLU A 87 -8.72 6.30 9.82
N LYS A 88 -8.55 5.05 10.32
CA LYS A 88 -8.94 4.71 11.69
C LYS A 88 -8.07 5.46 12.69
N ALA A 89 -6.76 5.53 12.46
CA ALA A 89 -5.84 6.27 13.31
C ALA A 89 -6.25 7.74 13.44
N TYR A 90 -6.57 8.39 12.32
CA TYR A 90 -7.06 9.77 12.27
C TYR A 90 -8.29 9.97 13.15
N SER A 91 -9.30 9.10 13.00
CA SER A 91 -10.53 9.18 13.80
C SER A 91 -10.26 9.08 15.31
N TYR A 92 -9.39 8.14 15.72
CA TYR A 92 -9.05 7.96 17.14
C TYR A 92 -8.21 9.12 17.69
N PHE A 93 -7.31 9.70 16.89
CA PHE A 93 -6.55 10.88 17.31
C PHE A 93 -7.44 12.12 17.48
N LEU A 94 -8.45 12.32 16.62
CA LEU A 94 -9.43 13.38 16.80
C LEU A 94 -10.30 13.15 18.04
N LEU A 95 -10.75 11.91 18.29
CA LEU A 95 -11.50 11.58 19.50
C LEU A 95 -10.67 11.83 20.77
N ALA A 96 -9.38 11.44 20.75
CA ALA A 96 -8.45 11.72 21.84
C ALA A 96 -8.25 13.24 22.03
N PHE A 97 -8.10 13.99 20.94
CA PHE A 97 -7.97 15.45 20.97
C PHE A 97 -9.17 16.12 21.66
N LYS A 98 -10.39 15.79 21.25
CA LYS A 98 -11.62 16.30 21.87
C LYS A 98 -11.68 15.99 23.37
N SER A 99 -11.37 14.75 23.74
CA SER A 99 -11.33 14.36 25.15
C SER A 99 -10.22 15.06 25.94
N TYR A 100 -9.07 15.40 25.34
CA TYR A 100 -8.04 16.20 26.02
C TYR A 100 -8.41 17.68 26.19
N GLN A 101 -9.20 18.24 25.26
CA GLN A 101 -9.72 19.59 25.38
C GLN A 101 -10.70 19.73 26.55
N THR A 102 -11.63 18.78 26.71
CA THR A 102 -12.59 18.81 27.82
C THR A 102 -11.91 18.71 29.19
N ILE A 103 -10.75 18.06 29.25
CA ILE A 103 -9.93 17.93 30.47
C ILE A 103 -9.06 19.17 30.72
N GLY A 104 -8.83 20.02 29.71
CA GLY A 104 -7.94 21.17 29.81
C GLY A 104 -6.44 20.84 29.71
N ASN A 105 -6.08 19.66 29.19
CA ASN A 105 -4.67 19.28 29.01
C ASN A 105 -4.15 19.75 27.64
N SER A 106 -3.76 21.02 27.57
CA SER A 106 -3.30 21.66 26.33
C SER A 106 -2.10 20.97 25.69
N THR A 107 -1.14 20.44 26.46
CA THR A 107 0.06 19.79 25.90
C THR A 107 -0.27 18.50 25.15
N SER A 108 -1.15 17.67 25.72
CA SER A 108 -1.53 16.38 25.12
C SER A 108 -2.49 16.57 23.94
N ALA A 109 -3.35 17.59 24.02
CA ALA A 109 -4.18 18.02 22.89
C ALA A 109 -3.32 18.44 21.69
N LYS A 110 -2.30 19.30 21.89
CA LYS A 110 -1.38 19.71 20.81
C LYS A 110 -0.66 18.52 20.16
N ARG A 111 -0.21 17.54 20.96
CA ARG A 111 0.39 16.29 20.47
C ARG A 111 -0.59 15.47 19.62
N CYS A 112 -1.81 15.23 20.11
CA CYS A 112 -2.81 14.46 19.37
C CYS A 112 -3.22 15.14 18.07
N LEU A 113 -3.32 16.48 18.07
CA LEU A 113 -3.59 17.24 16.86
C LEU A 113 -2.43 17.10 15.85
N THR A 114 -1.18 17.13 16.33
CA THR A 114 0.00 16.90 15.49
C THR A 114 -0.05 15.52 14.84
N TYR A 115 -0.42 14.47 15.58
CA TYR A 115 -0.59 13.12 15.03
C TYR A 115 -1.77 13.04 14.05
N ALA A 116 -2.90 13.69 14.36
CA ALA A 116 -4.06 13.71 13.49
C ALA A 116 -3.73 14.35 12.13
N VAL A 117 -3.00 15.46 12.12
CA VAL A 117 -2.57 16.13 10.88
C VAL A 117 -1.61 15.24 10.10
N MET A 118 -0.68 14.56 10.77
CA MET A 118 0.21 13.60 10.13
C MET A 118 -0.56 12.44 9.49
N THR A 119 -1.52 11.84 10.20
CA THR A 119 -2.36 10.77 9.64
C THR A 119 -3.25 11.23 8.51
N ASN A 120 -3.72 12.48 8.54
CA ASN A 120 -4.53 13.08 7.47
C ASN A 120 -3.71 13.25 6.18
N MET A 121 -2.45 13.71 6.30
CA MET A 121 -1.54 13.80 5.15
C MET A 121 -1.24 12.42 4.55
N LEU A 122 -1.06 11.39 5.39
CA LEU A 122 -0.84 10.00 4.94
C LEU A 122 -2.09 9.33 4.37
N CYS A 123 -3.30 9.78 4.73
CA CYS A 123 -4.56 9.23 4.25
C CYS A 123 -5.02 9.88 2.92
N ASP A 124 -4.29 10.89 2.42
CA ASP A 124 -4.67 11.72 1.26
C ASP A 124 -6.11 12.29 1.32
N THR A 125 -6.69 12.37 2.51
CA THR A 125 -8.04 12.92 2.71
C THR A 125 -8.02 14.44 2.56
N THR A 126 -8.93 14.98 1.76
CA THR A 126 -9.05 16.42 1.48
C THR A 126 -9.54 17.26 2.66
N GLU A 127 -10.03 16.62 3.72
CA GLU A 127 -10.57 17.33 4.89
C GLU A 127 -9.44 17.94 5.73
N ASN A 128 -9.50 19.25 5.97
CA ASN A 128 -8.50 19.93 6.79
C ASN A 128 -8.81 19.78 8.28
N PRO A 129 -8.00 19.06 9.08
CA PRO A 129 -8.20 18.95 10.53
C PRO A 129 -8.13 20.31 11.25
N PHE A 130 -7.50 21.32 10.66
CA PHE A 130 -7.40 22.67 11.21
C PHE A 130 -8.61 23.57 10.94
N GLU A 131 -9.55 23.14 10.09
CA GLU A 131 -10.80 23.87 9.87
C GLU A 131 -11.83 23.61 10.97
N GLN A 132 -11.69 22.49 11.70
CA GLN A 132 -12.49 22.19 12.88
C GLN A 132 -12.35 23.33 13.90
N GLN A 133 -13.50 23.82 14.39
CA GLN A 133 -13.58 24.97 15.31
C GLN A 133 -12.67 24.79 16.54
N GLU A 134 -12.50 23.55 16.97
CA GLU A 134 -11.68 23.09 18.09
C GLU A 134 -10.17 23.27 17.85
N ALA A 135 -9.70 23.16 16.61
CA ALA A 135 -8.29 23.28 16.24
C ALA A 135 -7.85 24.74 15.98
N ARG A 136 -8.80 25.63 15.68
CA ARG A 136 -8.54 27.06 15.40
C ARG A 136 -7.89 27.78 16.58
N VAL A 137 -8.26 27.39 17.81
CA VAL A 137 -7.73 27.98 19.06
C VAL A 137 -6.21 27.79 19.19
N TYR A 138 -5.67 26.72 18.59
CA TYR A 138 -4.27 26.35 18.73
C TYR A 138 -3.41 26.74 17.52
N LYS A 139 -3.96 27.42 16.51
CA LYS A 139 -3.21 27.86 15.32
C LYS A 139 -2.06 28.82 15.65
N THR A 140 -2.21 29.60 16.73
CA THR A 140 -1.21 30.59 17.17
C THR A 140 0.02 29.94 17.82
N ASP A 141 -0.06 28.66 18.22
CA ASP A 141 1.06 27.97 18.84
C ASP A 141 2.16 27.63 17.80
N PRO A 142 3.45 27.95 18.07
CA PRO A 142 4.53 27.74 17.11
C PRO A 142 4.67 26.28 16.63
N GLN A 143 4.39 25.31 17.51
CA GLN A 143 4.45 23.89 17.18
C GLN A 143 3.36 23.48 16.17
N ILE A 144 2.16 24.04 16.32
CA ILE A 144 1.03 23.73 15.45
C ILE A 144 1.13 24.51 14.16
N GLN A 145 1.57 25.76 14.22
CA GLN A 145 1.88 26.54 13.03
C GLN A 145 2.96 25.87 12.17
N GLY A 146 3.94 25.19 12.78
CA GLY A 146 4.90 24.36 12.04
C GLY A 146 4.23 23.24 11.25
N MET A 147 3.22 22.58 11.83
CA MET A 147 2.47 21.49 11.21
C MET A 147 1.44 21.98 10.17
N ASP A 148 0.81 23.14 10.41
CA ASP A 148 -0.09 23.81 9.45
C ASP A 148 0.68 24.21 8.18
N ASN A 149 1.84 24.86 8.35
CA ASN A 149 2.72 25.19 7.23
C ASN A 149 3.24 23.93 6.50
N LEU A 150 3.46 22.82 7.22
CA LEU A 150 3.87 21.55 6.59
C LEU A 150 2.74 21.00 5.72
N ARG A 151 1.51 21.04 6.23
CA ARG A 151 0.32 20.63 5.48
C ARG A 151 0.10 21.52 4.25
N ASP A 152 0.23 22.83 4.39
CA ASP A 152 0.14 23.76 3.25
C ASP A 152 1.20 23.47 2.18
N ALA A 153 2.42 23.11 2.59
CA ALA A 153 3.48 22.71 1.67
C ALA A 153 3.18 21.35 1.00
N TYR A 154 2.54 20.44 1.73
CA TYR A 154 2.07 19.15 1.22
C TYR A 154 0.97 19.34 0.15
N GLU A 155 -0.03 20.19 0.40
CA GLU A 155 -1.09 20.48 -0.57
C GLU A 155 -0.57 21.15 -1.84
N LYS A 156 0.39 22.08 -1.70
CA LYS A 156 1.00 22.79 -2.83
C LYS A 156 2.13 22.02 -3.52
N CYS A 157 2.50 20.85 -2.99
CA CYS A 157 3.62 20.04 -3.47
C CYS A 157 4.95 20.84 -3.57
N ASP A 158 5.22 21.71 -2.60
CA ASP A 158 6.46 22.52 -2.56
C ASP A 158 7.56 21.79 -1.76
N VAL A 159 8.50 21.18 -2.49
CA VAL A 159 9.58 20.36 -1.92
C VAL A 159 10.50 21.17 -1.01
N GLY A 160 10.83 22.40 -1.39
CA GLY A 160 11.77 23.24 -0.64
C GLY A 160 11.20 23.65 0.71
N ARG A 161 9.94 24.11 0.73
CA ARG A 161 9.24 24.45 1.97
C ARG A 161 9.04 23.23 2.86
N PHE A 162 8.65 22.10 2.27
CA PHE A 162 8.45 20.85 3.00
C PHE A 162 9.73 20.41 3.72
N LYS A 163 10.85 20.29 3.02
CA LYS A 163 12.14 19.86 3.60
C LYS A 163 12.63 20.81 4.70
N GLY A 164 12.45 22.12 4.52
CA GLY A 164 12.79 23.11 5.54
C GLY A 164 11.95 22.97 6.82
N LYS A 165 10.64 22.73 6.69
CA LYS A 165 9.73 22.60 7.83
C LYS A 165 9.88 21.26 8.55
N VAL A 166 10.12 20.17 7.83
CA VAL A 166 10.40 18.85 8.42
C VAL A 166 11.58 18.92 9.40
N LYS A 167 12.66 19.64 9.05
CA LYS A 167 13.83 19.82 9.93
C LYS A 167 13.53 20.62 11.20
N SER A 168 12.50 21.47 11.17
CA SER A 168 12.13 22.33 12.31
C SER A 168 11.20 21.65 13.31
N ILE A 169 10.60 20.53 12.94
CA ILE A 169 9.70 19.78 13.82
C ILE A 169 10.54 19.00 14.83
N LYS A 170 10.25 19.17 16.13
CA LYS A 170 10.85 18.32 17.17
C LYS A 170 10.25 16.91 17.04
N PRO A 171 11.04 15.90 16.63
CA PRO A 171 10.49 14.59 16.37
C PRO A 171 10.23 13.88 17.70
N ASP A 172 8.96 13.62 17.98
CA ASP A 172 8.58 12.57 18.93
C ASP A 172 8.89 11.20 18.32
N TRP A 173 9.00 10.15 19.12
CA TRP A 173 9.32 8.80 18.64
C TRP A 173 8.34 8.35 17.54
N TYR A 174 7.04 8.64 17.71
CA TYR A 174 5.98 8.26 16.79
C TYR A 174 6.12 9.01 15.46
N ILE A 175 6.39 10.32 15.55
CA ILE A 175 6.64 11.16 14.39
C ILE A 175 7.87 10.64 13.66
N LYS A 176 8.96 10.34 14.38
CA LYS A 176 10.20 9.83 13.77
C LYS A 176 10.01 8.53 13.01
N LYS A 177 9.20 7.59 13.54
CA LYS A 177 8.89 6.30 12.88
C LYS A 177 8.17 6.52 11.56
N HIS A 178 7.17 7.40 11.55
CA HIS A 178 6.30 7.61 10.39
C HIS A 178 6.75 8.74 9.46
N LEU A 179 7.72 9.55 9.88
CA LEU A 179 8.20 10.69 9.10
C LEU A 179 8.85 10.25 7.80
N ASN A 180 9.61 9.14 7.83
CA ASN A 180 10.23 8.61 6.62
C ASN A 180 9.18 8.14 5.60
N THR A 181 8.13 7.46 6.08
CA THR A 181 6.98 7.06 5.24
C THR A 181 6.31 8.28 4.64
N MET A 182 6.03 9.30 5.47
CA MET A 182 5.40 10.54 5.01
C MET A 182 6.26 11.29 3.98
N VAL A 183 7.58 11.35 4.16
CA VAL A 183 8.50 11.96 3.21
C VAL A 183 8.48 11.19 1.88
N ARG A 184 8.44 9.86 1.93
CA ARG A 184 8.36 9.03 0.73
C ARG A 184 7.04 9.23 -0.01
N ASP A 185 5.91 9.24 0.69
CA ASP A 185 4.58 9.50 0.09
C ASP A 185 4.53 10.90 -0.56
N PHE A 186 5.11 11.90 0.10
CA PHE A 186 5.24 13.24 -0.46
C PHE A 186 6.12 13.25 -1.72
N GLN A 187 7.24 12.53 -1.73
CA GLN A 187 8.11 12.42 -2.90
C GLN A 187 7.40 11.72 -4.07
N GLU A 188 6.66 10.64 -3.79
CA GLU A 188 5.85 9.94 -4.78
C GLU A 188 4.83 10.87 -5.43
N ARG A 189 4.12 11.66 -4.61
CA ARG A 189 3.13 12.63 -5.08
C ARG A 189 3.77 13.76 -5.88
N ALA A 190 4.87 14.33 -5.38
CA ALA A 190 5.60 15.38 -6.08
C ALA A 190 6.12 14.90 -7.45
N ILE A 191 6.66 13.68 -7.52
CA ILE A 191 7.10 13.05 -8.76
C ILE A 191 5.92 12.89 -9.73
N CYS A 192 4.77 12.39 -9.24
CA CYS A 192 3.56 12.22 -10.05
C CYS A 192 3.07 13.56 -10.64
N ASP A 193 3.03 14.62 -9.83
CA ASP A 193 2.60 15.94 -10.28
C ASP A 193 3.59 16.58 -11.25
N MET A 194 4.89 16.41 -11.03
CA MET A 194 5.94 16.87 -11.94
C MET A 194 5.93 16.13 -13.28
N ILE A 195 5.55 14.85 -13.29
CA ILE A 195 5.59 13.99 -14.47
C ILE A 195 4.43 14.26 -15.45
N LYS A 196 3.25 14.64 -14.93
CA LYS A 196 2.02 14.85 -15.72
C LYS A 196 2.18 15.65 -17.03
N PRO A 197 2.88 16.80 -17.07
CA PRO A 197 2.98 17.59 -18.29
C PRO A 197 4.03 17.10 -19.30
N TYR A 198 4.91 16.14 -18.94
CA TYR A 198 6.02 15.73 -19.79
C TYR A 198 5.82 14.32 -20.37
N GLN A 199 6.36 14.10 -21.56
CA GLN A 199 6.40 12.76 -22.20
C GLN A 199 7.74 12.05 -21.97
N ARG A 200 8.82 12.81 -21.83
CA ARG A 200 10.17 12.31 -21.59
C ARG A 200 10.84 13.23 -20.59
N ILE A 201 11.39 12.65 -19.54
CA ILE A 201 12.03 13.41 -18.46
C ILE A 201 13.39 12.80 -18.18
N ARG A 202 14.42 13.65 -18.03
CA ARG A 202 15.72 13.23 -17.54
C ARG A 202 15.67 13.02 -16.03
N ILE A 203 16.21 11.92 -15.54
CA ILE A 203 16.23 11.60 -14.10
C ILE A 203 17.05 12.66 -13.33
N GLU A 204 18.08 13.24 -13.95
CA GLU A 204 18.85 14.35 -13.38
C GLU A 204 18.00 15.59 -13.06
N PHE A 205 16.95 15.84 -13.86
CA PHE A 205 16.03 16.94 -13.60
C PHE A 205 15.21 16.66 -12.34
N LEU A 206 14.68 15.44 -12.20
CA LEU A 206 13.97 15.02 -10.99
C LEU A 206 14.87 15.08 -9.76
N ARG A 207 16.12 14.62 -9.88
CA ARG A 207 17.15 14.68 -8.83
C ARG A 207 17.36 16.12 -8.33
N THR A 208 17.53 17.06 -9.26
CA THR A 208 17.79 18.48 -8.94
C THR A 208 16.57 19.16 -8.33
N SER A 209 15.37 18.86 -8.83
CA SER A 209 14.13 19.43 -8.31
C SER A 209 13.73 18.89 -6.94
N LEU A 210 14.05 17.63 -6.64
CA LEU A 210 13.71 16.99 -5.36
C LEU A 210 14.83 17.10 -4.30
N ASP A 211 16.07 17.40 -4.71
CA ASP A 211 17.25 17.42 -3.85
C ASP A 211 17.46 16.09 -3.11
N ILE A 212 17.46 15.00 -3.90
CA ILE A 212 17.62 13.59 -3.49
C ILE A 212 18.73 12.95 -4.34
N ASP A 213 19.29 11.83 -3.89
CA ASP A 213 20.19 11.01 -4.70
C ASP A 213 19.49 10.33 -5.90
N THR A 214 20.25 10.10 -6.97
CA THR A 214 19.74 9.46 -8.20
C THR A 214 19.22 8.04 -7.94
N GLU A 215 19.91 7.25 -7.10
CA GLU A 215 19.52 5.87 -6.78
C GLU A 215 18.18 5.85 -6.06
N SER A 216 17.99 6.72 -5.07
CA SER A 216 16.72 6.80 -4.33
C SER A 216 15.55 7.27 -5.21
N VAL A 217 15.81 8.15 -6.19
CA VAL A 217 14.78 8.55 -7.17
C VAL A 217 14.40 7.37 -8.07
N LEU A 218 15.37 6.57 -8.50
CA LEU A 218 15.13 5.35 -9.28
C LEU A 218 14.29 4.33 -8.51
N ASP A 219 14.62 4.07 -7.25
CA ASP A 219 13.86 3.14 -6.40
C ASP A 219 12.39 3.54 -6.29
N ILE A 220 12.13 4.84 -6.04
CA ILE A 220 10.77 5.38 -5.97
C ILE A 220 10.08 5.26 -7.33
N LEU A 221 10.75 5.57 -8.44
CA LEU A 221 10.17 5.44 -9.78
C LEU A 221 9.83 3.99 -10.12
N ILE A 222 10.69 3.03 -9.77
CA ILE A 222 10.43 1.60 -9.96
C ILE A 222 9.19 1.19 -9.17
N GLN A 223 9.09 1.58 -7.91
CA GLN A 223 7.92 1.30 -7.06
C GLN A 223 6.64 1.91 -7.65
N LEU A 224 6.69 3.16 -8.12
CA LEU A 224 5.53 3.82 -8.75
C LEU A 224 5.08 3.16 -10.06
N ILE A 225 6.01 2.58 -10.82
CA ILE A 225 5.70 1.81 -12.03
C ILE A 225 5.09 0.44 -11.66
N LEU A 226 5.64 -0.24 -10.65
CA LEU A 226 5.12 -1.51 -10.15
C LEU A 226 3.71 -1.36 -9.56
N ASP A 227 3.47 -0.27 -8.83
CA ASP A 227 2.16 0.09 -8.28
C ASP A 227 1.16 0.52 -9.38
N GLY A 228 1.63 0.70 -10.62
CA GLY A 228 0.82 1.11 -11.77
C GLY A 228 0.34 2.57 -11.70
N LYS A 229 0.85 3.37 -10.75
CA LYS A 229 0.56 4.81 -10.67
C LYS A 229 1.18 5.58 -11.84
N ILE A 230 2.32 5.11 -12.35
CA ILE A 230 3.02 5.68 -13.50
C ILE A 230 3.15 4.63 -14.61
N ASN A 231 2.59 4.92 -15.79
CA ASN A 231 2.82 4.13 -16.99
C ASN A 231 4.03 4.69 -17.75
N GLY A 232 5.22 4.21 -17.40
CA GLY A 232 6.46 4.61 -18.05
C GLY A 232 7.48 3.48 -18.15
N ARG A 233 8.48 3.66 -18.99
CA ARG A 233 9.66 2.81 -19.09
C ARG A 233 10.88 3.63 -18.69
N ILE A 234 11.73 3.05 -17.84
CA ILE A 234 12.99 3.67 -17.44
C ILE A 234 14.06 3.20 -18.44
N ASN A 235 14.73 4.15 -19.08
CA ASN A 235 15.98 3.91 -19.79
C ASN A 235 17.14 4.29 -18.89
N GLU A 236 17.73 3.31 -18.22
CA GLU A 236 18.83 3.51 -17.28
C GLU A 236 20.10 4.05 -17.96
N VAL A 237 20.37 3.61 -19.20
CA VAL A 237 21.58 4.00 -19.94
C VAL A 237 21.56 5.48 -20.31
N GLU A 238 20.41 5.99 -20.77
CA GLU A 238 20.26 7.41 -21.14
C GLU A 238 19.83 8.28 -19.95
N GLY A 239 19.44 7.67 -18.82
CA GLY A 239 18.90 8.37 -17.66
C GLY A 239 17.57 9.07 -17.97
N ILE A 240 16.72 8.48 -18.81
CA ILE A 240 15.45 9.06 -19.26
C ILE A 240 14.28 8.18 -18.83
N LEU A 241 13.28 8.80 -18.22
CA LEU A 241 11.96 8.23 -18.01
C LEU A 241 11.10 8.52 -19.24
N ASP A 242 10.77 7.49 -20.01
CA ASP A 242 9.87 7.58 -21.16
C ASP A 242 8.44 7.23 -20.71
N LEU A 243 7.58 8.26 -20.71
CA LEU A 243 6.19 8.20 -20.29
C LEU A 243 5.25 8.06 -21.48
N ARG A 244 5.77 7.72 -22.66
CA ARG A 244 4.96 7.47 -23.86
C ARG A 244 3.77 6.61 -23.49
N LYS A 245 2.59 7.23 -23.57
CA LYS A 245 1.32 6.51 -23.73
C LYS A 245 1.56 5.62 -24.94
N SER A 246 1.72 4.32 -24.69
CA SER A 246 1.95 3.36 -25.77
C SER A 246 0.93 3.65 -26.86
N GLU A 247 1.36 3.71 -28.12
CA GLU A 247 0.48 3.90 -29.29
C GLU A 247 -0.71 2.93 -29.28
N THR A 248 -0.56 1.79 -28.61
CA THR A 248 -1.60 0.82 -28.25
C THR A 248 -2.79 1.38 -27.44
N GLN A 249 -2.68 2.56 -26.82
CA GLN A 249 -3.73 3.24 -26.05
C GLN A 249 -4.40 4.39 -26.81
N LEU A 250 -3.90 4.79 -27.99
CA LEU A 250 -4.63 5.74 -28.84
C LEU A 250 -5.94 5.13 -29.36
N ASN A 251 -6.01 3.80 -29.49
CA ASN A 251 -7.24 3.05 -29.74
C ASN A 251 -7.40 1.91 -28.70
N PRO A 252 -8.12 2.12 -27.59
CA PRO A 252 -8.51 1.05 -26.66
C PRO A 252 -9.17 -0.14 -27.38
N MET A 253 -9.81 0.17 -28.51
CA MET A 253 -10.46 -0.76 -29.42
C MET A 253 -9.49 -1.75 -30.09
N ASP A 254 -8.24 -1.36 -30.36
CA ASP A 254 -7.27 -2.25 -31.02
C ASP A 254 -6.60 -3.20 -30.03
N SER A 255 -6.26 -2.74 -28.82
CA SER A 255 -5.78 -3.62 -27.74
C SER A 255 -6.83 -4.68 -27.36
N ALA A 256 -8.10 -4.29 -27.24
CA ALA A 256 -9.19 -5.23 -26.99
C ALA A 256 -9.40 -6.22 -28.14
N LYS A 257 -9.26 -5.79 -29.40
CA LYS A 257 -9.30 -6.68 -30.58
C LYS A 257 -8.17 -7.71 -30.55
N TYR A 258 -6.92 -7.28 -30.33
CA TYR A 258 -5.79 -8.21 -30.27
C TYR A 258 -5.91 -9.19 -29.10
N GLN A 259 -6.44 -8.75 -27.95
CA GLN A 259 -6.75 -9.64 -26.83
C GLN A 259 -7.88 -10.63 -27.16
N ALA A 260 -8.93 -10.19 -27.85
CA ALA A 260 -10.03 -11.07 -28.28
C ALA A 260 -9.56 -12.10 -29.32
N ILE A 261 -8.72 -11.69 -30.28
CA ILE A 261 -8.10 -12.57 -31.28
C ILE A 261 -7.20 -13.60 -30.58
N ASN A 262 -6.42 -13.18 -29.59
CA ASN A 262 -5.59 -14.12 -28.82
C ASN A 262 -6.45 -15.11 -28.01
N LYS A 263 -7.56 -14.66 -27.40
CA LYS A 263 -8.50 -15.56 -26.71
C LYS A 263 -9.13 -16.56 -27.69
N TRP A 264 -9.48 -16.13 -28.90
CA TRP A 264 -9.98 -16.99 -29.96
C TRP A 264 -8.92 -18.00 -30.42
N GLY A 265 -7.68 -17.55 -30.63
CA GLY A 265 -6.56 -18.42 -30.98
C GLY A 265 -6.32 -19.51 -29.93
N LEU A 266 -6.34 -19.15 -28.65
CA LEU A 266 -6.22 -20.09 -27.53
C LEU A 266 -7.40 -21.07 -27.46
N ALA A 267 -8.64 -20.60 -27.69
CA ALA A 267 -9.82 -21.45 -27.73
C ALA A 267 -9.76 -22.47 -28.87
N ILE A 268 -9.34 -22.03 -30.06
CA ILE A 268 -9.14 -22.91 -31.23
C ILE A 268 -8.04 -23.93 -30.95
N GLU A 269 -6.93 -23.51 -30.35
CA GLU A 269 -5.83 -24.42 -30.03
C GLU A 269 -6.25 -25.46 -28.97
N THR A 270 -7.09 -25.06 -28.03
CA THR A 270 -7.68 -25.96 -27.02
C THR A 270 -8.64 -26.96 -27.67
N MET A 271 -9.50 -26.50 -28.58
CA MET A 271 -10.40 -27.38 -29.36
C MET A 271 -9.62 -28.36 -30.24
N ARG A 272 -8.53 -27.92 -30.87
CA ARG A 272 -7.66 -28.79 -31.67
C ARG A 272 -7.03 -29.89 -30.81
N LYS A 273 -6.62 -29.59 -29.57
CA LYS A 273 -6.05 -30.55 -28.64
C LYS A 273 -7.09 -31.53 -28.08
N SER A 274 -8.36 -31.12 -27.96
CA SER A 274 -9.46 -31.99 -27.52
C SER A 274 -10.06 -32.85 -28.63
N MET A 275 -9.74 -32.59 -29.90
CA MET A 275 -10.25 -33.38 -31.01
C MET A 275 -9.44 -34.69 -31.12
N PRO A 276 -10.09 -35.87 -31.16
CA PRO A 276 -9.38 -37.14 -31.34
C PRO A 276 -8.66 -37.12 -32.69
N GLN A 277 -7.36 -37.44 -32.72
CA GLN A 277 -6.70 -37.70 -33.99
C GLN A 277 -7.40 -38.85 -34.72
N PRO A 278 -7.55 -38.78 -36.05
CA PRO A 278 -8.25 -39.82 -36.78
C PRO A 278 -7.50 -41.14 -36.57
N GLU A 279 -8.14 -42.08 -35.86
CA GLU A 279 -7.71 -43.47 -35.86
C GLU A 279 -7.59 -43.92 -37.31
N SER A 280 -6.39 -44.38 -37.67
CA SER A 280 -6.13 -45.02 -38.94
C SER A 280 -7.19 -46.08 -39.18
N ARG A 281 -8.08 -45.85 -40.15
CA ARG A 281 -9.08 -46.83 -40.59
C ARG A 281 -8.32 -48.11 -40.94
N ARG A 282 -8.43 -49.11 -40.06
CA ARG A 282 -8.01 -50.48 -40.34
C ARG A 282 -8.67 -50.93 -41.64
N MET A 283 -7.87 -51.12 -42.68
CA MET A 283 -8.29 -51.82 -43.88
C MET A 283 -8.67 -53.26 -43.51
N GLY A 284 -9.90 -53.65 -43.81
CA GLY A 284 -10.30 -55.05 -43.92
C GLY A 284 -10.08 -55.52 -45.37
N PRO A 285 -9.63 -56.77 -45.60
CA PRO A 285 -9.32 -57.25 -46.94
C PRO A 285 -10.56 -57.83 -47.63
N SER A 286 -10.70 -57.57 -48.93
CA SER A 286 -11.21 -58.50 -49.96
C SER A 286 -12.09 -57.80 -51.00
N GLY A 287 -11.80 -58.09 -52.28
CA GLY A 287 -12.87 -58.33 -53.24
C GLY A 287 -12.92 -57.50 -54.53
N GLY A 288 -11.94 -57.68 -55.42
CA GLY A 288 -12.19 -58.00 -56.84
C GLY A 288 -12.61 -56.91 -57.86
N ALA A 289 -12.13 -57.15 -59.09
CA ALA A 289 -12.60 -56.66 -60.40
C ALA A 289 -12.07 -55.31 -60.93
N SER A 290 -10.86 -55.40 -61.50
CA SER A 290 -10.45 -54.92 -62.83
C SER A 290 -11.35 -53.96 -63.62
N LYS A 291 -10.76 -52.82 -64.02
CA LYS A 291 -10.79 -52.36 -65.42
C LYS A 291 -9.63 -51.41 -65.71
N GLU A 292 -8.67 -51.89 -66.48
CA GLU A 292 -7.75 -51.05 -67.25
C GLU A 292 -8.51 -50.27 -68.31
N TYR A 293 -8.16 -48.99 -68.49
CA TYR A 293 -7.96 -48.41 -69.81
C TYR A 293 -6.85 -47.37 -69.70
N MET A 294 -5.84 -47.55 -70.55
CA MET A 294 -4.72 -46.65 -70.75
C MET A 294 -5.16 -45.30 -71.31
N ASP A 295 -4.38 -44.25 -71.01
CA ASP A 295 -3.70 -43.36 -71.96
C ASP A 295 -3.58 -41.95 -71.35
N ILE A 296 -2.57 -41.11 -71.54
CA ILE A 296 -1.26 -41.14 -72.21
C ILE A 296 -0.49 -39.95 -71.59
N ALA A 297 0.82 -40.15 -71.45
CA ALA A 297 1.96 -39.23 -71.44
C ALA A 297 1.82 -37.69 -71.31
N SER A 298 2.94 -37.15 -70.81
CA SER A 298 3.47 -35.78 -70.92
C SER A 298 2.90 -34.79 -69.90
N GLY A 299 3.70 -34.04 -69.16
CA GLY A 299 5.14 -33.87 -69.10
C GLY A 299 5.44 -32.57 -68.36
N SER A 300 6.62 -32.50 -67.76
CA SER A 300 7.22 -31.29 -67.15
C SER A 300 6.64 -30.94 -65.77
N GLY A 301 7.39 -30.89 -64.67
CA GLY A 301 8.81 -30.60 -64.55
C GLY A 301 8.97 -29.34 -63.70
N LEU A 302 9.91 -29.39 -62.76
CA LEU A 302 10.39 -28.33 -61.85
C LEU A 302 9.52 -28.18 -60.58
N GLY A 303 9.96 -28.50 -59.37
CA GLY A 303 11.32 -28.69 -58.85
C GLY A 303 11.60 -27.65 -57.76
N PHE A 304 12.23 -28.10 -56.67
CA PHE A 304 12.65 -27.40 -55.45
C PHE A 304 11.59 -27.29 -54.33
N GLY A 305 11.80 -27.82 -53.13
CA GLY A 305 12.99 -28.46 -52.56
C GLY A 305 13.16 -28.03 -51.09
N ALA A 306 13.33 -29.03 -50.22
CA ALA A 306 13.78 -28.98 -48.82
C ALA A 306 12.87 -28.23 -47.83
N GLY A 307 12.53 -28.75 -46.66
CA GLY A 307 13.10 -29.84 -45.87
C GLY A 307 13.01 -29.42 -44.40
N PHE A 308 12.46 -30.32 -43.56
CA PHE A 308 12.84 -30.63 -42.17
C PHE A 308 13.23 -29.44 -41.26
N GLU A 309 12.69 -29.22 -40.06
CA GLU A 309 12.50 -30.16 -38.95
C GLU A 309 12.00 -29.30 -37.77
N ARG A 310 10.95 -29.72 -37.04
CA ARG A 310 10.71 -29.16 -35.69
C ARG A 310 10.30 -30.27 -34.73
N MET A 311 11.30 -30.72 -33.99
CA MET A 311 11.24 -31.60 -32.84
C MET A 311 10.45 -30.90 -31.72
N GLY A 312 9.39 -31.56 -31.25
CA GLY A 312 8.47 -31.06 -30.24
C GLY A 312 8.98 -31.25 -28.81
N MET A 313 8.68 -30.26 -27.98
CA MET A 313 8.83 -30.24 -26.53
C MET A 313 7.97 -31.34 -25.85
N GLY A 314 8.57 -32.05 -24.91
CA GLY A 314 7.85 -32.85 -23.91
C GLY A 314 7.49 -31.99 -22.70
N ALA A 315 6.20 -31.82 -22.43
CA ALA A 315 5.66 -31.38 -21.15
C ALA A 315 4.99 -32.59 -20.48
N SER A 316 5.38 -32.89 -19.25
CA SER A 316 4.69 -33.85 -18.39
C SER A 316 4.32 -33.15 -17.10
N SER A 317 3.03 -32.88 -16.90
CA SER A 317 2.44 -32.51 -15.63
C SER A 317 1.39 -33.56 -15.27
N ARG A 318 1.73 -34.42 -14.31
CA ARG A 318 0.78 -35.32 -13.63
C ARG A 318 0.27 -34.64 -12.37
N LEU A 319 -1.05 -34.47 -12.33
CA LEU A 319 -1.85 -34.34 -11.11
C LEU A 319 -1.74 -35.64 -10.30
N PHE A 320 -1.51 -35.55 -9.00
CA PHE A 320 -2.09 -36.47 -8.02
C PHE A 320 -2.34 -35.73 -6.71
N ALA A 321 -3.55 -35.93 -6.21
CA ALA A 321 -4.01 -35.53 -4.90
C ALA A 321 -3.52 -36.50 -3.82
N THR A 322 -3.18 -35.94 -2.66
CA THR A 322 -3.60 -36.36 -1.30
C THR A 322 -3.39 -35.16 -0.39
#